data_AF-H0PZY5-F1
#
_entry.id   AF-H0PZY5-F1
#
_cell.length_a   1.000
_cell.length_b   1.000
_cell.length_c   1.000
_cell.angle_alpha   90.00
_cell.angle_beta   90.00
_cell.angle_gamma   90.00
#
_symmetry.space_group_name_H-M   'P 1'
#
loop_
_entity.id
_entity.type
_entity.pdbx_description
1 polymer ?
#
loop_
_entity_poly.entity_id
_entity_poly.type
_entity_poly.pdbx_seq_one_letter_code
_entity_poly.pdbx_strand_id
1 'polypeptide(L)'
;MANKYFCLVLTSDGLDELVPILKDYLQEGPIGRYLYCREAEPDRSYFRVVAEFSKDDGSTMESEAFIPHRFIKIVISSPDRKHIGFL
;
A
#
# COMPACT_ATOMS: atom_id res chain seq x y z
N MET A 1 14.07 15.03 -7.39
CA MET A 1 12.65 14.72 -7.67
C MET A 1 11.88 14.82 -6.35
N ALA A 2 10.69 15.41 -6.34
CA ALA A 2 9.88 15.45 -5.11
C ALA A 2 9.51 14.03 -4.68
N ASN A 3 9.65 13.69 -3.39
CA ASN A 3 9.18 12.41 -2.87
C ASN A 3 7.67 12.33 -3.12
N LYS A 4 7.24 11.31 -3.87
CA LYS A 4 5.82 10.97 -4.00
C LYS A 4 5.56 9.79 -3.09
N TYR A 5 4.42 9.85 -2.43
CA TYR A 5 3.91 8.76 -1.62
C TYR A 5 2.68 8.19 -2.32
N PHE A 6 2.44 6.90 -2.11
CA PHE A 6 1.36 6.17 -2.75
C PHE A 6 0.49 5.47 -1.72
N CYS A 7 -0.80 5.39 -2.03
CA CYS A 7 -1.77 4.59 -1.31
C CYS A 7 -2.48 3.69 -2.31
N LEU A 8 -2.49 2.39 -2.00
CA LEU A 8 -3.28 1.42 -2.73
C LEU A 8 -4.45 1.00 -1.87
N VAL A 9 -5.65 1.21 -2.39
CA VAL A 9 -6.88 0.68 -1.80
C VAL A 9 -7.18 -0.63 -2.51
N LEU A 10 -7.39 -1.69 -1.72
CA LEU A 10 -7.71 -3.01 -2.26
C LEU A 10 -9.22 -3.15 -2.48
N THR A 11 -9.62 -4.02 -3.40
CA THR A 11 -11.01 -4.47 -3.54
C THR A 11 -11.42 -5.33 -2.34
N SER A 12 -12.72 -5.59 -2.15
CA SER A 12 -13.19 -6.49 -1.10
C SER A 12 -12.57 -7.89 -1.24
N ASP A 13 -12.59 -8.46 -2.44
CA ASP A 13 -11.95 -9.74 -2.73
C ASP A 13 -10.44 -9.71 -2.44
N GLY A 14 -9.77 -8.60 -2.73
CA GLY A 14 -8.35 -8.41 -2.44
C GLY A 14 -8.07 -8.34 -0.94
N LEU A 15 -8.94 -7.70 -0.16
CA LEU A 15 -8.82 -7.70 1.30
C LEU A 15 -9.03 -9.12 1.85
N ASP A 16 -10.08 -9.82 1.41
CA ASP A 16 -10.39 -11.16 1.91
C ASP A 16 -9.26 -12.16 1.62
N GLU A 17 -8.62 -12.07 0.45
CA GLU A 17 -7.53 -12.97 0.06
C GLU A 17 -6.16 -12.55 0.64
N LEU A 18 -5.86 -11.24 0.68
CA LEU A 18 -4.51 -10.75 0.99
C LEU A 18 -4.30 -10.26 2.43
N VAL A 19 -5.36 -9.93 3.19
CA VAL A 19 -5.23 -9.48 4.59
C VAL A 19 -4.42 -10.44 5.45
N PRO A 20 -4.57 -11.78 5.37
CA PRO A 20 -3.75 -12.70 6.17
C PRO A 20 -2.24 -12.53 5.98
N ILE A 21 -1.82 -12.02 4.81
CA ILE A 21 -0.42 -11.82 4.41
C ILE A 21 0.01 -10.37 4.67
N LEU A 22 -0.87 -9.41 4.38
CA LEU A 22 -0.56 -7.98 4.39
C LEU A 22 -0.96 -7.25 5.68
N LYS A 23 -1.51 -7.95 6.68
CA LYS A 23 -2.06 -7.33 7.90
C LYS A 23 -1.14 -6.28 8.54
N ASP A 24 0.17 -6.52 8.57
CA ASP A 24 1.15 -5.67 9.24
C ASP A 24 1.55 -4.45 8.39
N TYR A 25 1.16 -4.44 7.11
CA TYR A 25 1.38 -3.34 6.17
C TYR A 25 0.13 -2.49 5.93
N LEU A 26 -1.06 -3.01 6.27
CA LEU A 26 -2.32 -2.33 6.07
C LEU A 26 -2.52 -1.24 7.12
N GLN A 27 -2.98 -0.09 6.65
CA GLN A 27 -3.42 1.04 7.44
C GLN A 27 -4.94 1.18 7.30
N GLU A 28 -5.60 1.79 8.28
CA GLU A 28 -7.03 2.10 8.26
C GLU A 28 -7.21 3.64 8.30
N GLY A 29 -8.13 4.18 7.49
CA GLY A 29 -8.45 5.61 7.49
C GLY A 29 -9.82 5.90 6.84
N PRO A 30 -10.19 7.17 6.65
CA PRO A 30 -11.46 7.58 6.03
C PRO A 30 -11.80 6.94 4.68
N ILE A 31 -10.80 6.45 3.93
CA ILE A 31 -10.99 5.75 2.65
C ILE A 31 -11.08 4.22 2.79
N GLY A 32 -11.07 3.71 4.03
CA GLY A 32 -11.01 2.29 4.38
C GLY A 32 -9.58 1.80 4.58
N ARG A 33 -9.37 0.48 4.41
CA ARG A 33 -8.05 -0.14 4.47
C ARG A 33 -7.22 0.14 3.24
N TYR A 34 -5.97 0.52 3.45
CA TYR A 34 -5.04 0.80 2.37
C TYR A 34 -3.62 0.36 2.70
N LEU A 35 -2.84 0.12 1.66
CA LEU A 35 -1.41 -0.12 1.74
C LEU A 35 -0.68 1.20 1.45
N TYR A 36 0.16 1.63 2.39
CA TYR A 36 1.03 2.78 2.19
C TYR A 36 2.34 2.34 1.51
N CYS A 37 2.71 3.02 0.42
CA CYS A 37 3.85 2.64 -0.40
C CYS A 37 4.73 3.84 -0.76
N ARG A 38 6.03 3.59 -0.89
CA ARG A 38 6.99 4.56 -1.43
C ARG A 38 7.11 4.48 -2.94
N GLU A 39 6.87 3.30 -3.49
CA GLU A 39 6.83 3.05 -4.93
C GLU A 39 5.58 2.23 -5.26
N ALA A 40 4.94 2.56 -6.38
CA ALA A 40 3.69 1.96 -6.82
C ALA A 40 3.62 2.08 -8.35
N GLU A 41 3.86 0.96 -9.04
CA GLU A 41 3.96 0.95 -10.50
C GLU A 41 3.20 -0.24 -11.09
N PRO A 42 2.35 -0.03 -12.10
CA PRO A 42 1.77 -1.14 -12.83
C PRO A 42 2.86 -1.83 -13.64
N ASP A 43 3.20 -3.07 -13.28
CA ASP A 43 4.00 -3.98 -14.10
C ASP A 43 3.05 -4.97 -14.80
N ARG A 44 3.46 -5.53 -15.93
CA ARG A 44 2.63 -6.25 -16.90
C ARG A 44 1.53 -7.11 -16.26
N SER A 45 1.93 -8.08 -15.43
CA SER A 45 0.99 -9.04 -14.82
C SER A 45 0.59 -8.68 -13.39
N TYR A 46 1.34 -7.79 -12.74
CA TYR A 46 1.18 -7.45 -11.33
C TYR A 46 1.48 -5.98 -11.10
N PHE A 47 0.84 -5.40 -10.12
CA PHE A 47 1.20 -4.09 -9.64
C PHE A 47 2.33 -4.22 -8.62
N ARG A 48 3.49 -3.65 -8.93
CA ARG A 48 4.65 -3.65 -8.05
C ARG A 48 4.49 -2.57 -7.00
N VAL A 49 4.68 -2.93 -5.74
CA VAL A 49 4.67 -1.99 -4.62
C VAL A 49 5.88 -2.19 -3.74
N VAL A 50 6.40 -1.09 -3.21
CA VAL A 50 7.40 -1.10 -2.15
C VAL A 50 6.78 -0.44 -0.92
N ALA A 51 6.54 -1.25 0.11
CA ALA A 51 5.94 -0.83 1.37
C ALA A 51 6.96 -0.90 2.51
N GLU A 52 6.83 0.01 3.47
CA GLU A 52 7.60 0.00 4.71
C GLU A 52 6.69 -0.47 5.85
N PHE A 53 7.20 -1.35 6.70
CA PHE A 53 6.59 -1.58 8.01
C PHE A 53 7.62 -1.40 9.13
N SER A 54 7.14 -0.96 10.28
CA SER A 54 7.93 -0.86 11.49
C SER A 54 7.76 -2.13 12.30
N LYS A 55 8.88 -2.76 12.68
CA LYS A 55 8.91 -3.89 13.59
C LYS A 55 8.73 -3.44 15.04
N ASP A 56 8.39 -4.38 15.91
CA ASP A 56 8.22 -4.14 17.36
C ASP A 56 9.49 -3.63 18.04
N ASP A 57 10.66 -3.89 17.46
CA ASP A 57 11.97 -3.40 17.94
C ASP A 57 12.28 -1.96 17.49
N GLY A 58 11.36 -1.29 16.79
CA GLY A 58 11.50 0.06 16.26
C GLY A 58 12.32 0.15 14.97
N SER A 59 12.84 -0.95 14.44
CA SER A 59 13.47 -0.98 13.12
C SER A 59 12.42 -0.92 12.01
N THR A 60 12.81 -0.36 10.86
CA THR A 60 11.97 -0.35 9.65
C THR A 60 12.46 -1.41 8.68
N MET A 61 11.54 -2.07 8.00
CA MET A 61 11.83 -3.02 6.95
C MET A 61 11.03 -2.64 5.71
N GLU A 62 11.75 -2.48 4.60
CA GLU A 62 11.15 -2.35 3.28
C GLU A 62 10.86 -3.73 2.71
N SER A 63 9.73 -3.86 2.04
CA SER A 63 9.34 -5.09 1.35
C SER A 63 8.71 -4.77 0.02
N GLU A 64 9.15 -5.50 -0.99
CA GLU A 64 8.59 -5.46 -2.33
C GLU A 64 7.51 -6.54 -2.45
N ALA A 65 6.35 -6.17 -3.00
CA ALA A 65 5.26 -7.09 -3.28
C ALA A 65 4.70 -6.88 -4.69
N PHE A 66 4.17 -7.96 -5.26
CA PHE A 66 3.55 -8.00 -6.58
C PHE A 66 2.08 -8.37 -6.42
N ILE A 67 1.20 -7.38 -6.52
CA ILE A 67 -0.23 -7.54 -6.26
C ILE A 67 -0.97 -7.71 -7.59
N PRO A 68 -1.78 -8.77 -7.77
CA PRO A 68 -2.61 -8.90 -8.95
C PRO A 68 -3.49 -7.66 -9.17
N HIS A 69 -3.53 -7.14 -10.41
CA HIS A 69 -4.30 -5.93 -10.75
C HIS A 69 -5.78 -6.03 -10.35
N ARG A 70 -6.37 -7.23 -10.39
CA ARG A 70 -7.78 -7.49 -9.99
C ARG A 70 -8.09 -7.11 -8.53
N PHE A 71 -7.07 -7.02 -7.69
CA PHE A 71 -7.22 -6.68 -6.27
C PHE A 71 -7.06 -5.20 -5.97
N ILE A 72 -6.72 -4.38 -6.96
CA ILE A 72 -6.47 -2.97 -6.75
C ILE A 72 -7.71 -2.21 -7.16
N LYS A 73 -8.31 -1.52 -6.20
CA LYS A 73 -9.48 -0.68 -6.42
C LYS A 73 -9.08 0.68 -6.95
N ILE A 74 -8.07 1.30 -6.34
CA ILE A 74 -7.53 2.60 -6.76
C ILE A 74 -6.12 2.80 -6.21
N VAL A 75 -5.30 3.55 -6.94
CA VAL A 75 -3.99 4.03 -6.50
C VAL A 75 -4.00 5.55 -6.45
N ILE A 76 -3.62 6.12 -5.31
CA ILE A 76 -3.59 7.57 -5.06
C ILE A 76 -2.14 7.97 -4.80
N SER A 77 -1.67 9.05 -5.43
CA SER A 77 -0.33 9.59 -5.17
C SER A 77 -0.39 11.03 -4.68
N SER A 78 0.43 11.38 -3.69
CA SER A 78 0.54 12.75 -3.14
C SER A 78 2.00 13.10 -2.85
N PRO A 79 2.40 14.38 -2.98
CA PRO A 79 3.70 14.84 -2.50
C PRO A 79 3.79 14.91 -0.96
N ASP A 80 2.66 14.89 -0.25
CA ASP A 80 2.59 14.90 1.21
C ASP A 80 1.91 13.62 1.73
N ARG A 81 2.62 12.88 2.60
CA ARG A 81 2.14 11.68 3.30
C ARG A 81 0.89 11.97 4.11
N LYS A 82 0.79 13.12 4.76
CA LYS A 82 -0.32 13.45 5.68
C LYS A 82 -1.68 13.45 4.98
N HIS A 83 -1.70 13.70 3.67
CA HIS A 83 -2.94 13.76 2.89
C HIS A 83 -3.30 12.42 2.24
N ILE A 84 -2.47 11.40 2.40
CA ILE A 84 -2.72 10.07 1.85
C ILE A 84 -3.54 9.25 2.83
N GLY A 85 -4.66 8.70 2.37
CA GLY A 85 -5.56 7.93 3.24
C GLY A 85 -6.33 8.77 4.25
N PHE A 86 -6.05 10.07 4.29
CA PHE A 86 -6.56 11.13 5.18
C PHE A 86 -6.41 10.81 6.67
N LEU A 87 -5.16 10.79 7.13
CA LEU A 87 -4.78 10.93 8.55
C LEU A 87 -5.47 12.13 9.22
#